data_AF-A0A9D6N971-F1
#
_entry.id   AF-A0A9D6N971-F1
#
_cell.length_a   1.000
_cell.length_b   1.000
_cell.length_c   1.000
_cell.angle_alpha   90.00
_cell.angle_beta   90.00
_cell.angle_gamma   90.00
#
_symmetry.space_group_name_H-M   'P 1'
#
loop_
_entity.id
_entity.type
_entity.pdbx_description
1 polymer ?
#
loop_
_entity_poly.entity_id
_entity_poly.type
_entity_poly.pdbx_seq_one_letter_code
_entity_poly.pdbx_strand_id
1 'polypeptide(L)'
;MSLRDRPQKRYKCSCGRTFAHEISLKRHKFVAGCEDLAEGEADSAEEAPVQDETQPAAGVDGEATTPVAAAPGRHFGEDHFQQMFQLAQERMDGAVRGKNPAVPFLELLDQGLNLFCEFLLWLAELAGAALTGTARAFGACVPMAVHVVQKAVVVALFLFLALVCVRGVQAARADAAPAGSPLIAPAEAATYPRRVAQAPSRPPVPAAAVSAPAQTVATFYAELERGSYPGAYSRLSPAWQAELPYRRFASGYRGTSRMDCRVLRTWNLGAGRAQVDFVLEAHENGVPVTYRGHHLLVATSGGWTLDGGNLAR
;
A
#
# COMPACT_ATOMS: atom_id res chain seq x y z
N MET A 1 17.82 27.50 -27.05
CA MET A 1 18.13 26.82 -25.78
C MET A 1 17.41 25.48 -25.77
N SER A 2 18.16 24.38 -25.69
CA SER A 2 17.62 23.02 -25.72
C SER A 2 16.89 22.74 -24.40
N LEU A 3 15.80 21.96 -24.44
CA LEU A 3 15.12 21.46 -23.23
C LEU A 3 16.05 20.63 -22.32
N ARG A 4 17.24 20.26 -22.81
CA ARG A 4 18.29 19.57 -22.04
C ARG A 4 19.15 20.48 -21.15
N ASP A 5 19.07 21.80 -21.29
CA ASP A 5 19.90 22.75 -20.51
C ASP A 5 19.16 23.38 -19.33
N ARG A 6 17.98 22.89 -18.96
CA ARG A 6 17.33 23.35 -17.73
C ARG A 6 18.09 22.79 -16.52
N PRO A 7 18.56 23.64 -15.59
CA PRO A 7 19.21 23.17 -14.38
C PRO A 7 18.22 22.29 -13.60
N GLN A 8 18.53 21.01 -13.46
CA GLN A 8 17.71 20.10 -12.64
C GLN A 8 17.82 20.52 -11.18
N LYS A 9 16.67 20.80 -10.54
CA LYS A 9 16.59 21.02 -9.09
C LYS A 9 17.20 19.80 -8.38
N ARG A 10 18.25 20.02 -7.60
CA ARG A 10 18.84 19.01 -6.71
C ARG A 10 18.22 19.16 -5.32
N TYR A 11 17.79 18.06 -4.75
CA TYR A 11 17.17 17.99 -3.43
C TYR A 11 18.23 17.63 -2.39
N LYS A 12 18.31 18.33 -1.26
CA LYS A 12 19.28 18.05 -0.18
C LYS A 12 18.56 17.52 1.05
N CYS A 13 19.16 16.55 1.73
CA CYS A 13 18.76 16.10 3.06
C CYS A 13 19.62 16.76 4.14
N SER A 14 19.10 16.89 5.36
CA SER A 14 19.82 17.38 6.55
C SER A 14 21.11 16.61 6.86
N CYS A 15 21.25 15.36 6.41
CA CYS A 15 22.50 14.60 6.51
C CYS A 15 23.60 15.00 5.50
N GLY A 16 23.35 16.00 4.65
CA GLY A 16 24.30 16.50 3.64
C GLY A 16 24.24 15.80 2.27
N ARG A 17 23.42 14.75 2.10
CA ARG A 17 23.30 14.05 0.81
C ARG A 17 22.39 14.80 -0.18
N THR A 18 22.77 14.81 -1.46
CA THR A 18 21.99 15.36 -2.57
C THR A 18 21.32 14.28 -3.40
N PHE A 19 20.09 14.51 -3.84
CA PHE A 19 19.27 13.62 -4.65
C PHE A 19 18.80 14.32 -5.93
N ALA A 20 18.71 13.58 -7.02
CA ALA A 20 18.20 14.08 -8.29
C ALA A 20 16.65 14.23 -8.31
N HIS A 21 15.96 13.49 -7.43
CA HIS A 21 14.50 13.45 -7.36
C HIS A 21 14.01 13.57 -5.92
N GLU A 22 12.86 14.23 -5.73
CA GLU A 22 12.22 14.41 -4.42
C GLU A 22 11.81 13.07 -3.77
N ILE A 23 11.40 12.09 -4.57
CA ILE A 23 11.00 10.76 -4.08
C ILE A 23 12.19 10.06 -3.41
N SER A 24 13.39 10.20 -3.98
CA SER A 24 14.62 9.66 -3.40
C SER A 24 14.95 10.35 -2.06
N LEU A 25 14.70 11.66 -1.96
CA LEU A 25 14.81 12.39 -0.70
C LEU A 25 13.82 11.85 0.35
N LYS A 26 12.54 11.69 0.00
CA LYS A 26 11.49 11.19 0.90
C LYS A 26 11.81 9.79 1.43
N ARG A 27 12.21 8.86 0.55
CA ARG A 27 12.66 7.52 0.95
C ARG A 27 13.88 7.58 1.86
N HIS A 28 14.85 8.44 1.53
CA HIS A 28 16.04 8.58 2.35
C HIS A 28 15.72 9.11 3.76
N LYS A 29 14.88 10.14 3.89
CA LYS A 29 14.42 10.66 5.18
C LYS A 29 13.75 9.57 6.03
N PHE A 30 12.87 8.79 5.42
CA PHE A 30 12.16 7.69 6.08
C PHE A 30 13.07 6.51 6.50
N VAL A 31 14.07 6.18 5.68
CA VAL A 31 14.97 5.05 5.94
C VAL A 31 16.08 5.43 6.93
N ALA A 32 16.66 6.62 6.77
CA ALA A 32 17.78 7.09 7.56
C ALA A 32 17.36 7.80 8.86
N GLY A 33 16.06 7.98 9.10
CA GLY A 33 15.56 8.71 10.27
C GLY A 33 16.03 10.16 10.30
N CYS A 34 16.31 10.74 9.13
CA CYS A 34 16.69 12.14 8.98
C CYS A 34 15.41 12.99 8.88
N GLU A 35 14.57 12.90 9.91
CA GLU A 35 13.43 13.80 10.05
C GLU A 35 13.98 15.18 10.36
N ASP A 36 13.69 16.12 9.45
CA ASP A 36 14.03 17.53 9.68
C ASP A 36 13.19 17.98 10.88
N LEU A 37 13.87 18.28 11.99
CA LEU A 37 13.26 19.04 13.07
C LEU A 37 12.74 20.32 12.43
N ALA A 38 11.42 20.52 12.51
CA ALA A 38 10.75 21.65 11.92
C ALA A 38 11.34 22.96 12.47
N GLU A 39 12.22 23.58 11.71
CA GLU A 39 12.55 24.99 11.85
C GLU A 39 11.87 25.70 10.69
N GLY A 40 10.82 26.45 11.06
CA GLY A 40 10.23 27.44 10.18
C GLY A 40 11.24 28.57 10.00
N GLU A 41 11.56 28.89 8.76
CA GLU A 41 12.21 30.15 8.43
C GLU A 41 11.49 30.73 7.22
N ALA A 42 10.67 31.74 7.52
CA ALA A 42 10.04 32.60 6.56
C ALA A 42 11.11 33.58 6.05
N ASP A 43 11.49 33.44 4.79
CA ASP A 43 12.29 34.42 4.08
C ASP A 43 11.32 35.38 3.36
N SER A 44 10.89 36.42 4.06
CA SER A 44 10.22 37.59 3.49
C SER A 44 11.18 38.76 3.56
N ALA A 45 11.80 39.06 2.41
CA ALA A 45 12.63 40.24 2.24
C ALA A 45 11.75 41.51 2.20
N GLU A 46 11.96 42.28 3.25
CA GLU A 46 11.88 43.74 3.41
C GLU A 46 12.04 44.57 2.12
N GLU A 47 11.06 45.44 1.85
CA GLU A 47 11.31 46.80 1.33
C GLU A 47 10.11 47.72 1.65
N ALA A 48 10.37 48.75 2.46
CA ALA A 48 9.53 49.94 2.64
C ALA A 48 10.20 51.12 1.91
N PRO A 49 9.49 52.21 1.53
CA PRO A 49 9.25 53.27 2.53
C PRO A 49 7.94 54.09 2.41
N VAL A 50 7.47 54.53 3.59
CA VAL A 50 6.98 55.86 4.04
C VAL A 50 6.14 56.77 3.11
N GLN A 51 4.99 57.21 3.66
CA GLN A 51 4.31 58.55 3.65
C GLN A 51 2.78 58.34 3.55
N ASP A 52 1.87 59.13 4.10
CA ASP A 52 1.79 60.20 5.11
C ASP A 52 0.26 60.43 5.34
N GLU A 53 -0.10 61.18 6.36
CA GLU A 53 -1.43 61.52 6.90
C GLU A 53 -2.61 61.69 5.90
N THR A 54 -3.83 61.32 6.31
CA THR A 54 -4.92 62.26 6.69
C THR A 54 -6.28 61.55 6.78
N GLN A 55 -6.92 61.68 7.94
CA GLN A 55 -8.31 61.33 8.24
C GLN A 55 -9.28 62.41 7.69
N PRO A 56 -10.52 62.09 7.31
CA PRO A 56 -11.60 62.32 8.29
C PRO A 56 -12.76 61.32 8.24
N ALA A 57 -13.59 61.41 9.28
CA ALA A 57 -14.70 60.55 9.65
C ALA A 57 -15.97 60.73 8.78
N ALA A 58 -16.73 59.65 8.61
CA ALA A 58 -18.20 59.63 8.69
C ALA A 58 -18.70 58.17 8.71
N GLY A 59 -19.53 57.80 9.69
CA GLY A 59 -20.07 56.45 9.87
C GLY A 59 -21.23 56.10 8.95
N VAL A 60 -21.67 54.83 8.99
CA VAL A 60 -23.05 54.34 8.79
C VAL A 60 -23.13 52.93 9.39
N ASP A 61 -24.26 52.68 10.06
CA ASP A 61 -24.65 51.45 10.75
C ASP A 61 -24.76 50.23 9.80
N GLY A 62 -24.37 49.04 10.29
CA GLY A 62 -24.38 47.81 9.50
C GLY A 62 -24.44 46.53 10.34
N GLU A 63 -25.66 46.11 10.63
CA GLU A 63 -26.20 44.75 10.80
C GLU A 63 -25.22 43.58 11.07
N ALA A 64 -25.28 43.05 12.29
CA ALA A 64 -24.59 41.83 12.71
C ALA A 64 -25.17 40.59 12.04
N THR A 65 -24.45 40.04 11.05
CA THR A 65 -24.67 38.68 10.54
C THR A 65 -23.68 37.73 11.19
N THR A 66 -24.21 36.73 11.88
CA THR A 66 -23.47 35.62 12.49
C THR A 66 -22.83 34.75 11.40
N PRO A 67 -21.53 34.44 11.47
CA PRO A 67 -20.91 33.51 10.53
C PRO A 67 -21.34 32.08 10.86
N VAL A 68 -22.04 31.44 9.93
CA VAL A 68 -22.25 29.99 9.93
C VAL A 68 -20.91 29.34 9.63
N ALA A 69 -20.43 28.52 10.58
CA ALA A 69 -19.21 27.75 10.44
C ALA A 69 -19.30 26.83 9.22
N ALA A 70 -18.52 27.13 8.17
CA ALA A 70 -18.31 26.24 7.05
C ALA A 70 -17.59 24.98 7.55
N ALA A 71 -18.18 23.81 7.32
CA ALA A 71 -17.54 22.54 7.58
C ALA A 71 -16.21 22.45 6.80
N PRO A 72 -15.15 21.86 7.38
CA PRO A 72 -13.88 21.73 6.69
C PRO A 72 -14.05 20.88 5.44
N GLY A 73 -14.03 21.53 4.28
CA GLY A 73 -14.01 20.86 2.98
C GLY A 73 -12.77 19.97 2.91
N ARG A 74 -12.97 18.67 2.66
CA ARG A 74 -11.87 17.74 2.39
C ARG A 74 -11.20 18.17 1.10
N HIS A 75 -10.05 18.82 1.21
CA HIS A 75 -9.24 19.21 0.07
C HIS A 75 -8.52 17.95 -0.44
N PHE A 76 -9.14 17.26 -1.40
CA PHE A 76 -8.47 16.23 -2.18
C PHE A 76 -7.48 16.93 -3.13
N GLY A 77 -6.24 17.08 -2.69
CA GLY A 77 -5.18 17.72 -3.47
C GLY A 77 -4.82 16.90 -4.71
N GLU A 78 -4.47 17.60 -5.79
CA GLU A 78 -4.00 17.03 -7.07
C GLU A 78 -2.84 16.03 -6.88
N ASP A 79 -2.05 16.21 -5.83
CA ASP A 79 -0.96 15.32 -5.42
C ASP A 79 -1.44 13.90 -5.04
N HIS A 80 -2.60 13.78 -4.40
CA HIS A 80 -3.14 12.48 -4.01
C HIS A 80 -3.54 11.64 -5.22
N PHE A 81 -4.13 12.29 -6.23
CA PHE A 81 -4.49 11.64 -7.49
C PHE A 81 -3.25 11.20 -8.27
N GLN A 82 -2.22 12.04 -8.36
CA GLN A 82 -0.96 11.67 -9.02
C GLN A 82 -0.25 10.52 -8.30
N GLN A 83 -0.28 10.50 -6.96
CA GLN A 83 0.31 9.44 -6.16
C GLN A 83 -0.40 8.10 -6.36
N MET A 84 -1.74 8.10 -6.43
CA MET A 84 -2.53 6.90 -6.72
C MET A 84 -2.30 6.39 -8.15
N PHE A 85 -2.18 7.30 -9.13
CA PHE A 85 -1.91 6.95 -10.52
C PHE A 85 -0.50 6.32 -10.69
N GLN A 86 0.52 6.88 -10.05
CA GLN A 86 1.87 6.33 -10.07
C GLN A 86 1.96 4.95 -9.43
N LEU A 87 1.27 4.74 -8.29
CA LEU A 87 1.23 3.43 -7.63
C LEU A 87 0.57 2.35 -8.51
N ALA A 88 -0.50 2.70 -9.22
CA ALA A 88 -1.13 1.81 -10.18
C ALA A 88 -0.18 1.46 -11.35
N GLN A 89 0.57 2.44 -11.84
CA GLN A 89 1.54 2.25 -12.92
C GLN A 89 2.70 1.32 -12.53
N GLU A 90 3.26 1.50 -11.33
CA GLU A 90 4.34 0.63 -10.81
C GLU A 90 3.88 -0.83 -10.64
N ARG A 91 2.62 -1.04 -10.21
CA ARG A 91 2.05 -2.40 -10.08
C ARG A 91 1.79 -3.06 -11.43
N MET A 92 1.38 -2.29 -12.45
CA MET A 92 1.24 -2.80 -13.82
C MET A 92 2.59 -3.25 -14.40
N ASP A 93 3.64 -2.44 -14.23
CA ASP A 93 4.98 -2.79 -14.70
C ASP A 93 5.55 -4.04 -14.02
N GLY A 94 5.19 -4.27 -12.75
CA GLY A 94 5.50 -5.50 -12.03
C GLY A 94 4.72 -6.72 -12.54
N ALA A 95 3.43 -6.56 -12.82
CA ALA A 95 2.56 -7.63 -13.31
C ALA A 95 2.95 -8.10 -14.72
N VAL A 96 3.34 -7.18 -15.62
CA VAL A 96 3.82 -7.50 -16.98
C VAL A 96 5.14 -8.29 -16.96
N ARG A 97 5.97 -8.12 -15.92
CA ARG A 97 7.23 -8.86 -15.76
C ARG A 97 7.08 -10.22 -15.07
N GLY A 98 5.92 -10.51 -14.46
CA GLY A 98 5.67 -11.77 -13.75
C GLY A 98 5.17 -12.89 -14.67
N LYS A 99 5.75 -14.10 -14.57
CA LYS A 99 5.43 -15.29 -15.39
C LYS A 99 4.03 -15.92 -15.13
N ASN A 100 3.06 -15.21 -14.57
CA ASN A 100 1.72 -15.77 -14.35
C ASN A 100 0.60 -14.73 -14.60
N PRO A 101 0.03 -14.67 -15.82
CA PRO A 101 -0.79 -13.54 -16.27
C PRO A 101 -2.26 -13.57 -15.79
N ALA A 102 -2.72 -14.67 -15.19
CA ALA A 102 -4.16 -14.87 -14.96
C ALA A 102 -4.69 -14.29 -13.64
N VAL A 103 -3.87 -14.23 -12.58
CA VAL A 103 -4.26 -13.71 -11.26
C VAL A 103 -4.17 -12.17 -11.16
N PRO A 104 -3.15 -11.46 -11.70
CA PRO A 104 -3.07 -10.02 -11.53
C PRO A 104 -4.14 -9.25 -12.30
N PHE A 105 -4.77 -9.83 -13.32
CA PHE A 105 -5.70 -9.11 -14.18
C PHE A 105 -7.05 -8.79 -13.50
N LEU A 106 -7.63 -9.74 -12.74
CA LEU A 106 -8.91 -9.53 -12.06
C LEU A 106 -8.78 -8.52 -10.91
N GLU A 107 -7.66 -8.55 -10.17
CA GLU A 107 -7.36 -7.54 -9.14
C GLU A 107 -7.11 -6.16 -9.75
N LEU A 108 -6.47 -6.09 -10.92
CA LEU A 108 -6.25 -4.83 -11.63
C LEU A 108 -7.58 -4.24 -12.13
N LEU A 109 -8.50 -5.10 -12.58
CA LEU A 109 -9.82 -4.70 -13.06
C LEU A 109 -10.71 -4.20 -11.92
N ASP A 110 -10.66 -4.85 -10.76
CA ASP A 110 -11.36 -4.43 -9.55
C ASP A 110 -10.83 -3.08 -9.01
N GLN A 111 -9.51 -2.89 -8.98
CA GLN A 111 -8.88 -1.62 -8.61
C GLN A 111 -9.20 -0.50 -9.62
N GLY A 112 -9.20 -0.83 -10.92
CA GLY A 112 -9.59 0.12 -11.97
C GLY A 112 -11.05 0.54 -11.87
N LEU A 113 -11.96 -0.38 -11.53
CA LEU A 113 -13.38 -0.09 -11.35
C LEU A 113 -13.61 0.82 -10.14
N ASN A 114 -12.93 0.56 -9.01
CA ASN A 114 -13.02 1.39 -7.81
C ASN A 114 -12.52 2.83 -8.07
N LEU A 115 -11.38 2.98 -8.77
CA LEU A 115 -10.87 4.29 -9.16
C LEU A 115 -11.82 5.03 -10.10
N PHE A 116 -12.50 4.31 -10.99
CA PHE A 116 -13.50 4.88 -11.88
C PHE A 116 -14.74 5.37 -11.12
N CYS A 117 -15.22 4.59 -10.14
CA CYS A 117 -16.34 4.99 -9.29
C CYS A 117 -16.03 6.25 -8.47
N GLU A 118 -14.84 6.34 -7.87
CA GLU A 118 -14.38 7.53 -7.16
C GLU A 118 -14.31 8.76 -8.08
N PHE A 119 -13.81 8.57 -9.31
CA PHE A 119 -13.78 9.64 -10.31
C PHE A 119 -15.19 10.11 -10.71
N LEU A 120 -16.15 9.19 -10.87
CA LEU A 120 -17.54 9.54 -11.17
C LEU A 120 -18.22 10.28 -10.02
N LEU A 121 -17.95 9.89 -8.77
CA LEU A 121 -18.45 10.59 -7.59
C LEU A 121 -17.91 12.03 -7.52
N TRP A 122 -16.61 12.20 -7.76
CA TRP A 122 -16.00 13.53 -7.85
C TRP A 122 -16.62 14.39 -8.96
N LEU A 123 -16.87 13.81 -10.15
CA LEU A 123 -17.58 14.52 -11.23
C LEU A 123 -19.01 14.91 -10.86
N ALA A 124 -19.73 14.06 -10.12
CA ALA A 124 -21.08 14.34 -9.65
C ALA A 124 -21.10 15.50 -8.65
N GLU A 125 -20.14 15.57 -7.73
CA GLU A 125 -19.99 16.71 -6.80
C GLU A 125 -19.69 18.01 -7.54
N LEU A 126 -18.83 17.95 -8.56
CA LEU A 126 -18.47 19.10 -9.38
C LEU A 126 -19.65 19.60 -10.23
N ALA A 127 -20.46 18.68 -10.76
CA ALA A 127 -21.71 18.99 -11.47
C ALA A 127 -22.76 19.58 -10.52
N GLY A 128 -22.88 19.06 -9.29
CA GLY A 128 -23.75 19.59 -8.25
C GLY A 128 -23.40 21.04 -7.88
N ALA A 129 -22.10 21.33 -7.70
CA ALA A 129 -21.62 22.68 -7.44
C ALA A 129 -21.95 23.65 -8.59
N ALA A 130 -21.79 23.20 -9.85
CA ALA A 130 -22.12 24.01 -11.03
C ALA A 130 -23.63 24.32 -11.14
N LEU A 131 -24.50 23.38 -10.75
CA LEU A 131 -25.96 23.56 -10.77
C LEU A 131 -26.48 24.51 -9.67
N THR A 132 -25.76 24.64 -8.55
CA THR A 132 -26.14 25.54 -7.44
C THR A 132 -25.86 27.04 -7.68
N GLY A 133 -25.39 27.42 -8.86
CA GLY A 133 -25.64 28.77 -9.38
C GLY A 133 -24.71 29.90 -8.90
N THR A 134 -23.42 29.64 -8.63
CA THR A 134 -22.42 30.73 -8.49
C THR A 134 -21.89 31.18 -9.85
N ALA A 135 -22.77 31.78 -10.65
CA ALA A 135 -22.59 32.10 -12.07
C ALA A 135 -21.66 33.29 -12.41
N ARG A 136 -20.61 33.57 -11.63
CA ARG A 136 -19.61 34.63 -11.96
C ARG A 136 -18.28 34.12 -12.53
N ALA A 137 -18.09 32.80 -12.68
CA ALA A 137 -16.80 32.21 -13.06
C ALA A 137 -16.74 31.61 -14.49
N PHE A 138 -17.63 31.99 -15.41
CA PHE A 138 -17.71 31.31 -16.72
C PHE A 138 -16.48 31.51 -17.64
N GLY A 139 -15.66 32.54 -17.41
CA GLY A 139 -14.41 32.75 -18.18
C GLY A 139 -13.28 31.75 -17.86
N ALA A 140 -13.31 31.13 -16.66
CA ALA A 140 -12.29 30.17 -16.22
C ALA A 140 -12.72 28.70 -16.38
N CYS A 141 -13.98 28.43 -16.73
CA CYS A 141 -14.53 27.07 -16.77
C CYS A 141 -14.23 26.31 -18.07
N VAL A 142 -13.95 26.99 -19.18
CA VAL A 142 -13.64 26.35 -20.47
C VAL A 142 -12.40 25.44 -20.40
N PRO A 143 -11.24 25.84 -19.83
CA PRO A 143 -10.09 24.95 -19.72
C PRO A 143 -10.35 23.75 -18.78
N MET A 144 -11.16 23.92 -17.74
CA MET A 144 -11.59 22.82 -16.86
C MET A 144 -12.45 21.79 -17.60
N ALA A 145 -13.42 22.25 -18.40
CA ALA A 145 -14.26 21.36 -19.21
C ALA A 145 -13.43 20.55 -20.21
N VAL A 146 -12.44 21.18 -20.86
CA VAL A 146 -11.52 20.49 -21.78
C VAL A 146 -10.68 19.45 -21.04
N HIS A 147 -10.16 19.76 -19.86
CA HIS A 147 -9.41 18.79 -19.06
C HIS A 147 -10.26 17.62 -18.55
N VAL A 148 -11.52 17.86 -18.18
CA VAL A 148 -12.46 16.81 -17.78
C VAL A 148 -12.77 15.88 -18.95
N VAL A 149 -13.07 16.43 -20.14
CA VAL A 149 -13.31 15.64 -21.35
C VAL A 149 -12.07 14.84 -21.74
N GLN A 150 -10.89 15.46 -21.67
CA GLN A 150 -9.63 14.77 -21.96
C GLN A 150 -9.40 13.59 -21.01
N LYS A 151 -9.60 13.76 -19.70
CA LYS A 151 -9.47 12.66 -18.73
C LYS A 151 -10.51 11.56 -18.95
N ALA A 152 -11.76 11.93 -19.24
CA ALA A 152 -12.81 10.95 -19.56
C ALA A 152 -12.50 10.12 -20.81
N VAL A 153 -11.94 10.74 -21.85
CA VAL A 153 -11.49 10.04 -23.08
C VAL A 153 -10.35 9.06 -22.78
N VAL A 154 -9.37 9.45 -21.94
CA VAL A 154 -8.26 8.56 -21.54
C VAL A 154 -8.78 7.34 -20.77
N VAL A 155 -9.72 7.55 -19.84
CA VAL A 155 -10.35 6.46 -19.08
C VAL A 155 -11.15 5.53 -19.99
N ALA A 156 -11.96 6.09 -20.91
CA ALA A 156 -12.73 5.30 -21.86
C ALA A 156 -11.83 4.47 -22.78
N LEU A 157 -10.71 5.04 -23.26
CA LEU A 157 -9.71 4.32 -24.06
C LEU A 157 -9.07 3.18 -23.26
N PHE A 158 -8.77 3.41 -21.97
CA PHE A 158 -8.20 2.39 -21.10
C PHE A 158 -9.16 1.22 -20.88
N LEU A 159 -10.44 1.51 -20.59
CA LEU A 159 -11.49 0.49 -20.46
C LEU A 159 -11.69 -0.29 -21.76
N PHE A 160 -11.65 0.39 -22.91
CA PHE A 160 -11.73 -0.25 -24.22
C PHE A 160 -10.56 -1.21 -24.47
N LEU A 161 -9.31 -0.79 -24.20
CA LEU A 161 -8.13 -1.64 -24.34
C LEU A 161 -8.18 -2.86 -23.41
N ALA A 162 -8.60 -2.68 -22.16
CA ALA A 162 -8.78 -3.79 -21.23
C ALA A 162 -9.80 -4.81 -21.77
N LEU A 163 -10.91 -4.34 -22.33
CA LEU A 163 -11.95 -5.20 -22.89
C LEU A 163 -11.49 -5.96 -24.14
N VAL A 164 -10.69 -5.33 -25.00
CA VAL A 164 -10.04 -5.98 -26.16
C VAL A 164 -9.06 -7.06 -25.68
N CYS A 165 -8.24 -6.79 -24.66
CA CYS A 165 -7.31 -7.77 -24.09
C CYS A 165 -8.03 -8.99 -23.52
N VAL A 166 -9.14 -8.81 -22.78
CA VAL A 166 -9.95 -9.92 -22.25
C VAL A 166 -10.48 -10.79 -23.38
N ARG A 167 -11.03 -10.18 -24.43
CA ARG A 167 -11.55 -10.93 -25.58
C ARG A 167 -10.47 -11.66 -26.34
N GLY A 168 -9.28 -11.06 -26.52
CA GLY A 168 -8.14 -11.71 -27.15
C GLY A 168 -7.68 -12.97 -26.39
N VAL A 169 -7.61 -12.90 -25.05
CA VAL A 169 -7.24 -14.06 -24.21
C VAL A 169 -8.31 -15.15 -24.24
N GLN A 170 -9.60 -14.78 -24.27
CA GLN A 170 -10.69 -15.74 -24.38
C GLN A 170 -10.69 -16.46 -25.74
N ALA A 171 -10.45 -15.75 -26.84
CA ALA A 171 -10.33 -16.35 -28.17
C ALA A 171 -9.15 -17.33 -28.25
N ALA A 172 -7.97 -16.94 -27.74
CA ALA A 172 -6.79 -17.81 -27.72
C ALA A 172 -6.97 -19.09 -26.86
N ARG A 173 -7.83 -19.05 -25.84
CA ARG A 173 -8.17 -20.24 -25.04
C ARG A 173 -9.16 -21.17 -25.75
N ALA A 174 -10.04 -20.66 -26.59
CA ALA A 174 -10.98 -21.49 -27.34
C ALA A 174 -10.26 -22.37 -28.38
N ASP A 175 -9.17 -21.88 -28.95
CA ASP A 175 -8.35 -22.63 -29.92
C ASP A 175 -7.39 -23.64 -29.26
N ALA A 176 -7.15 -23.51 -27.94
CA ALA A 176 -6.28 -24.39 -27.17
C ALA A 176 -7.04 -25.57 -26.52
N ALA A 177 -8.07 -26.09 -27.17
CA ALA A 177 -8.73 -27.33 -26.76
C ALA A 177 -7.73 -28.51 -26.91
N PRO A 178 -7.40 -29.23 -25.82
CA PRO A 178 -6.38 -30.27 -25.89
C PRO A 178 -6.87 -31.46 -26.72
N ALA A 179 -6.14 -31.77 -27.79
CA ALA A 179 -6.26 -33.05 -28.48
C ALA A 179 -6.02 -34.18 -27.47
N GLY A 180 -6.94 -35.16 -27.46
CA GLY A 180 -7.06 -36.18 -26.42
C GLY A 180 -5.76 -36.88 -26.05
N SER A 181 -5.54 -37.04 -24.74
CA SER A 181 -4.49 -37.90 -24.21
C SER A 181 -4.82 -39.37 -24.50
N PRO A 182 -3.88 -40.18 -25.01
CA PRO A 182 -4.11 -41.60 -25.24
C PRO A 182 -4.24 -42.35 -23.91
N LEU A 183 -5.26 -43.19 -23.84
CA LEU A 183 -5.56 -44.11 -22.76
C LEU A 183 -4.43 -45.15 -22.65
N ILE A 184 -3.58 -45.06 -21.61
CA ILE A 184 -2.59 -46.10 -21.29
C ILE A 184 -3.23 -47.08 -20.32
N ALA A 185 -3.36 -48.34 -20.75
CA ALA A 185 -3.86 -49.46 -19.95
C ALA A 185 -2.87 -49.84 -18.83
N PRO A 186 -3.35 -50.29 -17.65
CA PRO A 186 -2.49 -50.72 -16.56
C PRO A 186 -1.91 -52.12 -16.84
N ALA A 187 -0.57 -52.21 -16.82
CA ALA A 187 0.15 -53.48 -16.89
C ALA A 187 0.31 -54.07 -15.48
N GLU A 188 -0.29 -55.24 -15.31
CA GLU A 188 -0.19 -56.13 -14.16
C GLU A 188 1.15 -56.88 -14.19
N ALA A 189 1.95 -56.77 -13.11
CA ALA A 189 3.06 -57.69 -12.86
C ALA A 189 3.31 -57.81 -11.35
N ALA A 190 2.92 -58.95 -10.80
CA ALA A 190 3.21 -59.38 -9.45
C ALA A 190 4.69 -59.75 -9.31
N THR A 191 5.34 -59.28 -8.25
CA THR A 191 6.59 -59.88 -7.75
C THR A 191 6.63 -59.78 -6.22
N TYR A 192 6.68 -60.94 -5.57
CA TYR A 192 6.70 -61.10 -4.12
C TYR A 192 7.99 -60.55 -3.49
N PRO A 193 7.95 -59.82 -2.37
CA PRO A 193 9.15 -59.42 -1.67
C PRO A 193 9.69 -60.52 -0.75
N ARG A 194 10.99 -60.75 -0.87
CA ARG A 194 11.83 -61.55 0.03
C ARG A 194 11.90 -60.88 1.40
N ARG A 195 11.38 -61.56 2.43
CA ARG A 195 11.38 -61.10 3.83
C ARG A 195 12.80 -61.14 4.41
N VAL A 196 13.49 -60.02 4.37
CA VAL A 196 14.71 -59.78 5.15
C VAL A 196 14.28 -59.51 6.60
N ALA A 197 14.85 -60.23 7.57
CA ALA A 197 14.57 -60.02 8.99
C ALA A 197 14.96 -58.58 9.39
N GLN A 198 13.94 -57.76 9.63
CA GLN A 198 14.06 -56.37 10.05
C GLN A 198 14.55 -56.35 11.50
N ALA A 199 15.75 -55.78 11.73
CA ALA A 199 16.22 -55.45 13.07
C ALA A 199 15.15 -54.60 13.80
N PRO A 200 14.96 -54.75 15.12
CA PRO A 200 13.94 -54.04 15.88
C PRO A 200 14.08 -52.54 15.62
N SER A 201 13.07 -51.99 14.94
CA SER A 201 12.98 -50.59 14.57
C SER A 201 13.00 -49.75 15.84
N ARG A 202 14.02 -48.92 15.98
CA ARG A 202 14.08 -47.87 16.99
C ARG A 202 12.76 -47.07 16.91
N PRO A 203 12.03 -46.86 18.02
CA PRO A 203 10.80 -46.08 17.98
C PRO A 203 11.11 -44.74 17.31
N PRO A 204 10.28 -44.30 16.35
CA PRO A 204 10.53 -43.05 15.65
C PRO A 204 10.63 -41.95 16.70
N VAL A 205 11.79 -41.28 16.74
CA VAL A 205 11.96 -40.06 17.52
C VAL A 205 10.80 -39.15 17.09
N PRO A 206 9.95 -38.66 18.01
CA PRO A 206 8.84 -37.81 17.64
C PRO A 206 9.41 -36.64 16.83
N ALA A 207 9.06 -36.57 15.56
CA ALA A 207 9.43 -35.43 14.74
C ALA A 207 8.87 -34.21 15.47
N ALA A 208 9.75 -33.31 15.93
CA ALA A 208 9.34 -32.11 16.65
C ALA A 208 8.27 -31.42 15.80
N ALA A 209 7.06 -31.28 16.35
CA ALA A 209 5.93 -30.77 15.62
C ALA A 209 6.27 -29.36 15.14
N VAL A 210 6.44 -29.20 13.83
CA VAL A 210 6.67 -27.89 13.22
C VAL A 210 5.47 -27.02 13.54
N SER A 211 5.69 -25.89 14.23
CA SER A 211 4.62 -24.99 14.64
C SER A 211 3.83 -24.52 13.42
N ALA A 212 2.50 -24.50 13.49
CA ALA A 212 1.68 -24.00 12.39
C ALA A 212 1.92 -22.49 12.12
N PRO A 213 1.67 -21.98 10.90
CA PRO A 213 1.79 -20.55 10.58
C PRO A 213 1.02 -19.64 11.56
N ALA A 214 -0.23 -19.98 11.85
CA ALA A 214 -1.07 -19.23 12.81
C ALA A 214 -0.44 -19.17 14.21
N GLN A 215 0.13 -20.29 14.68
CA GLN A 215 0.80 -20.35 15.98
C GLN A 215 2.06 -19.48 16.00
N THR A 216 2.75 -19.36 14.87
CA THR A 216 3.94 -18.50 14.74
C THR A 216 3.56 -17.03 14.91
N VAL A 217 2.46 -16.57 14.28
CA VAL A 217 1.93 -15.20 14.46
C VAL A 217 1.45 -14.96 15.89
N ALA A 218 0.69 -15.90 16.46
CA ALA A 218 0.23 -15.78 17.85
C ALA A 218 1.42 -15.69 18.83
N THR A 219 2.46 -16.51 18.62
CA THR A 219 3.65 -16.47 19.48
C THR A 219 4.44 -15.18 19.31
N PHE A 220 4.53 -14.63 18.09
CA PHE A 220 5.15 -13.32 17.84
C PHE A 220 4.50 -12.21 18.68
N TYR A 221 3.17 -12.09 18.65
CA TYR A 221 2.48 -11.07 19.45
C TYR A 221 2.53 -11.36 20.96
N ALA A 222 2.53 -12.63 21.39
CA ALA A 222 2.71 -12.99 22.79
C ALA A 222 4.13 -12.68 23.32
N GLU A 223 5.16 -12.71 22.47
CA GLU A 223 6.51 -12.23 22.83
C GLU A 223 6.54 -10.70 22.98
N LEU A 224 5.87 -9.98 22.08
CA LEU A 224 5.74 -8.51 22.17
C LEU A 224 5.00 -8.07 23.43
N GLU A 225 3.88 -8.74 23.78
CA GLU A 225 3.12 -8.46 25.00
C GLU A 225 3.97 -8.63 26.27
N ARG A 226 4.87 -9.64 26.28
CA ARG A 226 5.80 -9.88 27.38
C ARG A 226 7.01 -8.92 27.40
N GLY A 227 7.09 -7.98 26.46
CA GLY A 227 8.25 -7.10 26.29
C GLY A 227 9.50 -7.82 25.78
N SER A 228 9.37 -9.07 25.30
CA SER A 228 10.46 -9.88 24.76
C SER A 228 10.72 -9.52 23.30
N TYR A 229 11.23 -8.31 23.08
CA TYR A 229 11.58 -7.86 21.73
C TYR A 229 12.62 -8.75 21.04
N PRO A 230 13.66 -9.29 21.70
CA PRO A 230 14.57 -10.24 21.06
C PRO A 230 13.84 -11.52 20.60
N GLY A 231 12.93 -12.05 21.43
CA GLY A 231 12.15 -13.24 21.11
C GLY A 231 11.23 -13.00 19.90
N ALA A 232 10.50 -11.89 19.90
CA ALA A 232 9.65 -11.50 18.77
C ALA A 232 10.48 -11.28 17.49
N TYR A 233 11.61 -10.55 17.58
CA TYR A 233 12.48 -10.26 16.44
C TYR A 233 13.08 -11.52 15.81
N SER A 234 13.44 -12.51 16.63
CA SER A 234 13.98 -13.79 16.15
C SER A 234 12.99 -14.59 15.28
N ARG A 235 11.70 -14.26 15.33
CA ARG A 235 10.67 -14.89 14.47
C ARG A 235 10.54 -14.23 13.10
N LEU A 236 11.17 -13.07 12.89
CA LEU A 236 11.25 -12.45 11.58
C LEU A 236 12.24 -13.22 10.69
N SER A 237 11.98 -13.26 9.38
CA SER A 237 12.87 -13.84 8.39
C SER A 237 14.15 -13.00 8.29
N PRO A 238 15.28 -13.57 7.84
CA PRO A 238 16.51 -12.80 7.64
C PRO A 238 16.33 -11.62 6.66
N ALA A 239 15.47 -11.78 5.65
CA ALA A 239 15.16 -10.70 4.71
C ALA A 239 14.46 -9.54 5.42
N TRP A 240 13.44 -9.84 6.23
CA TRP A 240 12.73 -8.78 6.96
C TRP A 240 13.59 -8.14 8.05
N GLN A 241 14.45 -8.91 8.73
CA GLN A 241 15.41 -8.36 9.69
C GLN A 241 16.41 -7.39 9.04
N ALA A 242 16.83 -7.65 7.79
CA ALA A 242 17.71 -6.76 7.05
C ALA A 242 17.03 -5.41 6.71
N GLU A 243 15.72 -5.42 6.43
CA GLU A 243 14.94 -4.21 6.13
C GLU A 243 14.54 -3.43 7.39
N LEU A 244 14.33 -4.13 8.51
CA LEU A 244 13.91 -3.57 9.78
C LEU A 244 14.93 -3.91 10.87
N PRO A 245 15.98 -3.08 11.06
CA PRO A 245 16.97 -3.30 12.10
C PRO A 245 16.35 -3.38 13.51
N TYR A 246 16.89 -4.25 14.37
CA TYR A 246 16.37 -4.52 15.71
C TYR A 246 16.03 -3.25 16.53
N ARG A 247 16.88 -2.23 16.51
CA ARG A 247 16.63 -0.98 17.25
C ARG A 247 15.33 -0.31 16.81
N ARG A 248 15.07 -0.25 15.50
CA ARG A 248 13.86 0.34 14.92
C ARG A 248 12.63 -0.52 15.22
N PHE A 249 12.76 -1.84 15.10
CA PHE A 249 11.74 -2.79 15.50
C PHE A 249 11.32 -2.59 16.96
N ALA A 250 12.27 -2.65 17.90
CA ALA A 250 11.97 -2.55 19.33
C ALA A 250 11.38 -1.18 19.71
N SER A 251 11.87 -0.09 19.09
CA SER A 251 11.33 1.25 19.35
C SER A 251 9.87 1.40 18.93
N GLY A 252 9.43 0.70 17.87
CA GLY A 252 8.05 0.77 17.38
C GLY A 252 7.01 0.26 18.37
N TYR A 253 7.41 -0.59 19.32
CA TYR A 253 6.53 -1.19 20.32
C TYR A 253 6.72 -0.66 21.74
N ARG A 254 7.56 0.38 21.94
CA ARG A 254 7.91 0.88 23.28
C ARG A 254 6.72 1.50 24.02
N GLY A 255 5.73 2.02 23.28
CA GLY A 255 4.51 2.60 23.83
C GLY A 255 3.37 1.59 24.02
N THR A 256 3.55 0.33 23.63
CA THR A 256 2.47 -0.67 23.67
C THR A 256 2.57 -1.51 24.93
N SER A 257 1.54 -1.45 25.78
CA SER A 257 1.52 -2.14 27.08
C SER A 257 0.75 -3.45 27.10
N ARG A 258 -0.13 -3.67 26.10
CA ARG A 258 -0.94 -4.89 25.97
C ARG A 258 -1.19 -5.17 24.50
N MET A 259 -1.24 -6.44 24.12
CA MET A 259 -1.54 -6.89 22.76
C MET A 259 -2.34 -8.19 22.83
N ASP A 260 -3.54 -8.21 22.26
CA ASP A 260 -4.34 -9.42 22.06
C ASP A 260 -4.50 -9.67 20.55
N CYS A 261 -3.94 -10.79 20.07
CA CYS A 261 -3.97 -11.15 18.66
C CYS A 261 -4.93 -12.31 18.43
N ARG A 262 -5.97 -12.06 17.62
CA ARG A 262 -6.89 -13.10 17.16
C ARG A 262 -6.68 -13.40 15.68
N VAL A 263 -6.18 -14.60 15.41
CA VAL A 263 -6.09 -15.11 14.03
C VAL A 263 -7.50 -15.32 13.48
N LEU A 264 -7.76 -14.74 12.31
CA LEU A 264 -9.02 -14.88 11.58
C LEU A 264 -8.95 -16.03 10.58
N ARG A 265 -7.86 -16.08 9.81
CA ARG A 265 -7.71 -17.03 8.69
C ARG A 265 -6.24 -17.30 8.42
N THR A 266 -5.97 -18.49 7.87
CA THR A 266 -4.66 -18.85 7.33
C THR A 266 -4.83 -19.37 5.92
N TRP A 267 -4.06 -18.80 4.99
CA TRP A 267 -4.01 -19.18 3.60
C TRP A 267 -2.69 -19.88 3.31
N ASN A 268 -2.73 -21.05 2.70
CA ASN A 268 -1.54 -21.70 2.15
C ASN A 268 -1.32 -21.15 0.74
N LEU A 269 -0.20 -20.47 0.52
CA LEU A 269 0.15 -19.86 -0.76
C LEU A 269 1.00 -20.78 -1.65
N GLY A 270 1.33 -21.98 -1.16
CA GLY A 270 2.23 -22.93 -1.84
C GLY A 270 3.71 -22.59 -1.65
N ALA A 271 4.59 -23.47 -2.12
CA ALA A 271 6.05 -23.30 -2.06
C ALA A 271 6.61 -22.95 -0.66
N GLY A 272 6.00 -23.49 0.40
CA GLY A 272 6.39 -23.17 1.77
C GLY A 272 6.05 -21.75 2.19
N ARG A 273 5.01 -21.12 1.61
CA ARG A 273 4.54 -19.78 1.99
C ARG A 273 3.11 -19.83 2.52
N ALA A 274 2.82 -18.94 3.44
CA ALA A 274 1.48 -18.78 4.00
C ALA A 274 1.17 -17.30 4.24
N GLN A 275 -0.11 -16.96 4.26
CA GLN A 275 -0.61 -15.69 4.76
C GLN A 275 -1.51 -15.95 5.96
N VAL A 276 -1.36 -15.16 7.01
CA VAL A 276 -2.21 -15.23 8.20
C VAL A 276 -2.87 -13.88 8.39
N ASP A 277 -4.19 -13.84 8.30
CA ASP A 277 -5.01 -12.66 8.54
C ASP A 277 -5.42 -12.64 10.01
N PHE A 278 -5.36 -11.48 10.65
CA PHE A 278 -5.63 -11.33 12.09
C PHE A 278 -6.26 -9.98 12.43
N VAL A 279 -6.85 -9.93 13.63
CA VAL A 279 -7.18 -8.70 14.35
C VAL A 279 -6.23 -8.60 15.54
N LEU A 280 -5.72 -7.40 15.81
CA LEU A 280 -4.88 -7.10 16.96
C LEU A 280 -5.53 -5.99 17.77
N GLU A 281 -5.80 -6.24 19.04
CA GLU A 281 -6.21 -5.21 20.00
C GLU A 281 -4.99 -4.84 20.85
N ALA A 282 -4.49 -3.62 20.68
CA ALA A 282 -3.33 -3.11 21.38
C ALA A 282 -3.72 -2.00 22.36
N HIS A 283 -2.98 -1.83 23.45
CA HIS A 283 -3.04 -0.63 24.27
C HIS A 283 -1.77 0.18 24.05
N GLU A 284 -1.88 1.31 23.36
CA GLU A 284 -0.77 2.19 23.03
C GLU A 284 -0.88 3.48 23.84
N ASN A 285 0.12 3.76 24.69
CA ASN A 285 0.13 4.93 25.57
C ASN A 285 -1.15 5.05 26.42
N GLY A 286 -1.70 3.91 26.84
CA GLY A 286 -2.95 3.82 27.61
C GLY A 286 -4.24 3.85 26.77
N VAL A 287 -4.16 4.05 25.45
CA VAL A 287 -5.33 4.11 24.56
C VAL A 287 -5.52 2.76 23.85
N PRO A 288 -6.72 2.14 23.92
CA PRO A 288 -7.01 0.95 23.13
C PRO A 288 -7.06 1.30 21.63
N VAL A 289 -6.36 0.51 20.82
CA VAL A 289 -6.31 0.62 19.37
C VAL A 289 -6.52 -0.76 18.77
N THR A 290 -7.43 -0.86 17.80
CA THR A 290 -7.65 -2.08 17.04
C THR A 290 -6.98 -1.96 15.69
N TYR A 291 -6.27 -3.01 15.29
CA TYR A 291 -5.68 -3.15 13.98
C TYR A 291 -6.25 -4.37 13.27
N ARG A 292 -6.36 -4.28 11.95
CA ARG A 292 -6.55 -5.42 11.06
C ARG A 292 -5.33 -5.55 10.17
N GLY A 293 -4.82 -6.76 10.05
CA GLY A 293 -3.61 -6.96 9.29
C GLY A 293 -3.46 -8.37 8.76
N HIS A 294 -2.38 -8.56 8.04
CA HIS A 294 -1.91 -9.86 7.63
C HIS A 294 -0.39 -9.94 7.75
N HIS A 295 0.10 -11.15 8.02
CA HIS A 295 1.50 -11.49 7.89
C HIS A 295 1.70 -12.48 6.75
N LEU A 296 2.77 -12.29 6.00
CA LEU A 296 3.31 -13.30 5.10
C LEU A 296 4.35 -14.10 5.87
N LEU A 297 4.31 -15.42 5.74
CA LEU A 297 5.24 -16.34 6.39
C LEU A 297 5.93 -17.22 5.36
N VAL A 298 7.17 -17.57 5.66
CA VAL A 298 7.98 -18.51 4.88
C VAL A 298 8.44 -19.66 5.77
N ALA A 299 8.34 -20.87 5.24
CA ALA A 299 8.82 -22.09 5.87
C ALA A 299 10.34 -22.17 5.72
N THR A 300 10.99 -22.50 6.83
CA THR A 300 12.43 -22.72 6.96
C THR A 300 12.67 -24.11 7.54
N SER A 301 13.92 -24.56 7.59
CA SER A 301 14.27 -25.82 8.27
C SER A 301 13.90 -25.82 9.75
N GLY A 302 13.82 -24.64 10.39
CA GLY A 302 13.45 -24.46 11.79
C GLY A 302 11.95 -24.22 12.04
N GLY A 303 11.11 -24.27 10.99
CA GLY A 303 9.70 -23.95 11.05
C GLY A 303 9.35 -22.65 10.33
N TRP A 304 8.27 -21.98 10.74
CA TRP A 304 7.79 -20.79 10.04
C TRP A 304 8.39 -19.51 10.62
N THR A 305 8.72 -18.56 9.75
CA THR A 305 9.16 -17.21 10.11
C THR A 305 8.31 -16.19 9.39
N LEU A 306 8.15 -15.01 9.99
CA LEU A 306 7.41 -13.91 9.38
C LEU A 306 8.30 -13.22 8.35
N ASP A 307 7.85 -13.09 7.12
CA ASP A 307 8.62 -12.56 5.98
C ASP A 307 8.15 -11.18 5.51
N GLY A 308 6.97 -10.76 5.97
CA GLY A 308 6.42 -9.44 5.74
C GLY A 308 5.06 -9.29 6.42
N GLY A 309 4.48 -8.10 6.34
CA GLY A 309 3.13 -7.87 6.80
C GLY A 309 2.69 -6.42 6.68
N ASN A 310 1.38 -6.22 6.84
CA ASN A 310 0.77 -4.91 6.87
C ASN A 310 -0.31 -4.88 7.95
N LEU A 311 -0.36 -3.78 8.71
CA LEU A 311 -1.39 -3.49 9.69
C LEU A 311 -2.06 -2.18 9.32
N ALA A 312 -3.39 -2.19 9.26
CA ALA A 312 -4.23 -1.02 9.12
C ALA A 312 -5.02 -0.80 10.41
N ARG A 313 -5.15 0.46 10.82
CA ARG A 313 -5.96 0.89 11.97
C ARG A 313 -7.40 1.13 11.55
#